data_AF-A0A702BB78-F1
#
_entry.id   AF-A0A702BB78-F1
#
_cell.length_a   1.000
_cell.length_b   1.000
_cell.length_c   1.000
_cell.angle_alpha   90.00
_cell.angle_beta   90.00
_cell.angle_gamma   90.00
#
_symmetry.space_group_name_H-M   'P 1'
#
loop_
_entity.id
_entity.type
_entity.pdbx_description
1 polymer ?
#
loop_
_entity_poly.entity_id
_entity_poly.type
_entity_poly.pdbx_seq_one_letter_code
_entity_poly.pdbx_strand_id
1 'polypeptide(L)'
;MVIFNAEFDTRILKQTAAAYNDPASWLDSLTVYCAMRLAAGYYGPTNRYGTISLSGAVSQAGLSWTGEAHSAVTDAVMTARVVNNIAGYWRELQCEMNDGAGSEPA
;
A
#
# COMPACT_ATOMS: atom_id res chain seq x y z
N MET A 1 -0.98 -11.21 1.11
CA MET A 1 0.12 -10.41 1.70
C MET A 1 0.15 -9.04 1.02
N VAL A 2 0.41 -7.97 1.76
CA VAL A 2 0.53 -6.61 1.21
C VAL A 2 1.98 -6.16 1.33
N ILE A 3 2.53 -5.64 0.24
CA ILE A 3 3.90 -5.13 0.18
C ILE A 3 3.87 -3.80 -0.57
N PHE A 4 4.64 -2.80 -0.13
CA PHE A 4 4.60 -1.49 -0.78
C PHE A 4 5.06 -1.58 -2.23
N ASN A 5 6.29 -2.02 -2.48
CA ASN A 5 6.81 -2.21 -3.83
C ASN A 5 6.99 -3.70 -4.11
N ALA A 6 5.86 -4.43 -4.18
CA ALA A 6 5.82 -5.89 -4.25
C ALA A 6 6.78 -6.51 -5.26
N GLU A 7 6.85 -5.95 -6.48
CA GLU A 7 7.73 -6.48 -7.53
C GLU A 7 9.21 -6.37 -7.16
N PHE A 8 9.62 -5.22 -6.63
CA PHE A 8 10.99 -4.99 -6.21
C PHE A 8 11.34 -5.82 -4.97
N ASP A 9 10.52 -5.74 -3.93
CA ASP A 9 10.79 -6.36 -2.63
C ASP A 9 10.81 -7.90 -2.73
N THR A 10 9.85 -8.50 -3.44
CA THR A 10 9.84 -9.95 -3.67
C THR A 10 11.04 -10.40 -4.50
N ARG A 11 11.50 -9.59 -5.47
CA ARG A 11 12.72 -9.89 -6.22
C ARG A 11 13.96 -9.88 -5.32
N ILE A 12 14.09 -8.88 -4.44
CA ILE A 12 15.21 -8.82 -3.49
C ILE A 12 15.18 -10.03 -2.54
N LEU A 13 14.01 -10.40 -2.00
CA LEU A 13 13.88 -11.58 -1.14
C LEU A 13 14.39 -12.87 -1.83
N LYS A 14 13.97 -13.09 -3.08
CA LYS A 14 14.41 -14.25 -3.86
C LYS A 14 15.91 -14.22 -4.17
N GLN A 15 16.45 -13.06 -4.52
CA GLN A 15 17.87 -12.89 -4.81
C GLN A 15 18.73 -13.17 -3.58
N THR A 16 18.32 -12.65 -2.41
CA THR A 16 19.00 -12.94 -1.14
C THR A 16 18.94 -14.42 -0.82
N ALA A 17 17.76 -15.05 -0.89
CA ALA A 17 17.64 -16.49 -0.61
C ALA A 17 18.53 -17.34 -1.54
N ALA A 18 18.56 -17.03 -2.84
CA ALA A 18 19.42 -17.70 -3.80
C ALA A 18 20.91 -17.55 -3.48
N ALA A 19 21.35 -16.37 -3.01
CA ALA A 19 22.75 -16.13 -2.63
C ALA A 19 23.21 -16.99 -1.43
N TYR A 20 22.27 -17.45 -0.59
CA TYR A 20 22.52 -18.28 0.59
C TYR A 20 22.06 -19.74 0.42
N ASN A 21 21.75 -20.18 -0.80
CA ASN A 21 21.19 -21.51 -1.09
C ASN A 21 19.92 -21.85 -0.27
N ASP A 22 19.11 -20.84 0.04
CA ASP A 22 17.84 -21.00 0.74
C ASP A 22 16.68 -21.14 -0.26
N PRO A 23 15.91 -22.25 -0.24
CA PRO A 23 14.79 -22.44 -1.16
C PRO A 23 13.65 -21.44 -0.92
N ALA A 24 13.38 -20.59 -1.92
CA ALA A 24 12.36 -19.54 -1.84
C ALA A 24 11.19 -19.69 -2.83
N SER A 25 10.98 -20.88 -3.40
CA SER A 25 9.87 -21.14 -4.35
C SER A 25 8.49 -20.91 -3.74
N TRP A 26 8.38 -21.00 -2.41
CA TRP A 26 7.13 -20.70 -1.69
C TRP A 26 6.68 -19.25 -1.89
N LEU A 27 7.59 -18.30 -2.15
CA LEU A 27 7.24 -16.91 -2.45
C LEU A 27 6.38 -16.78 -3.72
N ASP A 28 6.52 -17.69 -4.69
CA ASP A 28 5.71 -17.71 -5.91
C ASP A 28 4.26 -18.14 -5.67
N SER A 29 4.01 -18.85 -4.57
CA SER A 29 2.67 -19.31 -4.19
C SER A 29 1.85 -18.24 -3.45
N LEU A 30 2.51 -17.16 -3.02
CA LEU A 30 1.85 -16.11 -2.25
C LEU A 30 1.02 -15.20 -3.16
N THR A 31 -0.24 -14.97 -2.78
CA THR A 31 -1.00 -13.83 -3.31
C THR A 31 -0.47 -12.53 -2.70
N VAL A 32 0.22 -11.73 -3.51
CA VAL A 32 0.82 -10.46 -3.11
C VAL A 32 0.12 -9.28 -3.78
N TYR A 33 -0.25 -8.29 -2.99
CA TYR A 33 -0.84 -7.03 -3.45
C TYR A 33 0.17 -5.88 -3.31
N CYS A 34 0.32 -5.10 -4.38
CA CYS A 34 1.25 -3.98 -4.45
C CYS A 34 0.58 -2.69 -3.95
N ALA A 35 0.90 -2.26 -2.72
CA ALA A 35 0.31 -1.07 -2.13
C ALA A 35 0.75 0.21 -2.84
N MET A 36 1.92 0.25 -3.47
CA MET A 36 2.37 1.38 -4.29
C MET A 36 1.43 1.63 -5.48
N ARG A 37 0.99 0.57 -6.17
CA ARG A 37 0.06 0.71 -7.30
C ARG A 37 -1.32 1.16 -6.83
N LEU A 38 -1.79 0.61 -5.70
CA LEU A 38 -3.02 1.06 -5.05
C LEU A 38 -2.95 2.55 -4.68
N ALA A 39 -1.87 2.95 -4.00
CA ALA A 39 -1.67 4.33 -3.57
C ALA A 39 -1.53 5.29 -4.77
N ALA A 40 -0.85 4.90 -5.84
CA ALA A 40 -0.75 5.71 -7.05
C ALA A 40 -2.11 5.87 -7.74
N GLY A 41 -2.94 4.82 -7.75
CA GLY A 41 -4.31 4.90 -8.27
C GLY A 41 -5.22 5.80 -7.45
N TYR A 42 -5.00 5.88 -6.14
CA TYR A 42 -5.83 6.66 -5.23
C TYR A 42 -5.37 8.12 -5.07
N TYR A 43 -4.10 8.36 -4.70
CA TYR A 43 -3.55 9.70 -4.46
C TYR A 43 -2.96 10.36 -5.71
N GLY A 44 -2.86 9.62 -6.81
CA GLY A 44 -2.16 10.03 -8.01
C GLY A 44 -0.67 9.67 -7.99
N PRO A 45 -0.05 9.42 -9.17
CA PRO A 45 1.37 9.15 -9.29
C PRO A 45 2.20 10.42 -9.08
N THR A 46 3.41 10.28 -8.54
CA THR A 46 4.34 11.40 -8.30
C THR A 46 5.60 11.34 -9.17
N ASN A 47 5.67 10.39 -10.10
CA ASN A 47 6.77 10.27 -11.06
C ASN A 47 6.28 9.87 -12.45
N ARG A 48 7.18 10.01 -13.43
CA ARG A 48 6.90 9.72 -14.86
C ARG A 48 6.55 8.26 -15.16
N TYR A 49 6.79 7.34 -14.23
CA TYR A 49 6.51 5.92 -14.41
C TYR A 49 5.11 5.53 -13.90
N GLY A 50 4.31 6.51 -13.44
CA GLY A 50 2.96 6.24 -12.95
C GLY A 50 2.94 5.62 -11.55
N THR A 51 3.99 5.79 -10.75
CA THR A 51 4.04 5.27 -9.37
C THR A 51 4.20 6.38 -8.33
N ILE A 52 4.14 6.02 -7.05
CA ILE A 52 4.30 6.92 -5.90
C ILE A 52 5.26 6.28 -4.88
N SER A 53 6.12 7.07 -4.23
CA SER A 53 6.97 6.56 -3.15
C SER A 53 6.15 6.35 -1.86
N LEU A 54 6.65 5.56 -0.91
CA LEU A 54 6.00 5.42 0.39
C LEU A 54 5.91 6.76 1.11
N SER A 55 6.98 7.55 1.10
CA SER A 55 6.98 8.92 1.63
C SER A 55 5.95 9.83 0.97
N GLY A 56 5.78 9.73 -0.35
CA GLY A 56 4.76 10.48 -1.09
C GLY A 56 3.36 10.06 -0.67
N ALA A 57 3.07 8.75 -0.61
CA ALA A 57 1.77 8.25 -0.19
C ALA A 57 1.45 8.62 1.26
N VAL A 58 2.43 8.54 2.17
CA VAL A 58 2.30 8.97 3.57
C VAL A 58 1.97 10.46 3.67
N SER A 59 2.67 11.30 2.89
CA SER A 59 2.41 12.73 2.83
C SER A 59 1.00 13.03 2.33
N GLN A 60 0.55 12.36 1.25
CA GLN A 60 -0.78 12.55 0.68
C GLN A 60 -1.89 12.05 1.60
N ALA A 61 -1.62 11.00 2.39
CA ALA A 61 -2.52 10.49 3.41
C ALA A 61 -2.59 11.36 4.67
N GLY A 62 -1.79 12.44 4.77
CA GLY A 62 -1.70 13.26 5.98
C GLY A 62 -1.15 12.50 7.19
N LEU A 63 -0.40 11.42 6.96
CA LEU A 63 0.13 10.55 8.02
C LEU A 63 1.51 11.05 8.47
N SER A 64 1.77 11.01 9.76
CA SER A 64 3.09 11.27 10.35
C SER A 64 3.88 9.98 10.55
N TRP A 65 5.18 10.03 10.29
CA TRP A 65 6.11 8.96 10.61
C TRP A 65 6.27 8.83 12.13
N THR A 66 6.25 7.60 12.63
CA THR A 66 6.54 7.30 14.03
C THR A 66 7.77 6.40 14.09
N GLY A 67 8.89 6.93 14.58
CA GLY A 67 10.19 6.24 14.61
C GLY A 67 11.15 6.66 13.48
N GLU A 68 12.29 5.99 13.38
CA GLU A 68 13.28 6.23 12.33
C GLU A 68 12.71 5.79 10.97
N ALA A 69 12.59 6.75 10.05
CA ALA A 69 12.32 6.46 8.64
C ALA A 69 13.45 5.58 8.07
N HIS A 70 13.13 4.73 7.09
CA HIS A 70 14.07 3.78 6.46
C HIS A 70 14.43 2.52 7.26
N SER A 71 13.71 2.23 8.35
CA SER A 71 13.67 0.89 8.92
C SER A 71 12.58 0.05 8.24
N ALA A 72 12.90 -1.20 7.90
CA ALA A 72 11.93 -2.13 7.30
C ALA A 72 10.66 -2.30 8.15
N VAL A 73 10.79 -2.25 9.48
CA VAL A 73 9.65 -2.32 10.41
C VAL A 73 8.77 -1.07 10.28
N THR A 74 9.39 0.12 10.32
CA THR A 74 8.67 1.39 10.17
C THR A 74 7.97 1.46 8.82
N ASP A 75 8.63 1.04 7.74
CA ASP A 75 8.09 1.07 6.38
C ASP A 75 6.90 0.10 6.23
N ALA A 76 6.97 -1.09 6.84
CA ALA A 76 5.86 -2.04 6.86
C ALA A 76 4.64 -1.49 7.62
N VAL A 77 4.87 -0.84 8.78
CA VAL A 77 3.81 -0.19 9.56
C VAL A 77 3.17 0.95 8.75
N MET A 78 3.98 1.81 8.13
CA MET A 78 3.47 2.92 7.33
C MET A 78 2.72 2.43 6.09
N THR A 79 3.16 1.34 5.47
CA THR A 79 2.43 0.67 4.37
C THR A 79 1.04 0.25 4.83
N ALA A 80 0.92 -0.38 6.00
CA ALA A 80 -0.37 -0.78 6.54
C ALA A 80 -1.27 0.44 6.85
N ARG A 81 -0.70 1.52 7.38
CA ARG A 81 -1.44 2.77 7.66
C ARG A 81 -1.96 3.44 6.40
N VAL A 82 -1.16 3.50 5.32
CA VAL A 82 -1.60 4.03 4.03
C VAL A 82 -2.77 3.21 3.48
N VAL A 83 -2.66 1.88 3.48
CA VAL A 83 -3.74 1.00 2.98
C VAL A 83 -5.02 1.16 3.81
N ASN A 84 -4.90 1.26 5.14
CA ASN A 84 -6.03 1.51 6.01
C ASN A 84 -6.68 2.87 5.77
N ASN A 85 -5.90 3.91 5.46
CA ASN A 85 -6.44 5.23 5.13
C ASN A 85 -7.28 5.18 3.83
N ILE A 86 -6.75 4.53 2.78
CA ILE A 86 -7.48 4.33 1.51
C ILE A 86 -8.78 3.53 1.75
N ALA A 87 -8.70 2.45 2.52
CA ALA A 87 -9.88 1.63 2.83
C ALA A 87 -10.90 2.33 3.74
N GLY A 88 -10.45 3.27 4.59
CA GLY A 88 -11.32 4.12 5.40
C GLY A 88 -12.19 5.01 4.52
N TYR A 89 -11.56 5.71 3.56
CA TYR A 89 -12.28 6.59 2.63
C TYR A 89 -13.34 5.85 1.80
N TRP A 90 -13.02 4.63 1.33
CA TRP A 90 -14.01 3.82 0.61
C TRP A 90 -15.26 3.52 1.46
N ARG A 91 -15.09 3.28 2.76
CA ARG A 91 -16.23 3.05 3.67
C ARG A 91 -17.05 4.31 3.88
N GLU A 92 -16.40 5.47 4.01
CA GLU A 92 -17.08 6.76 4.14
C GLU A 92 -17.95 7.05 2.91
N LEU A 93 -17.39 6.87 1.70
CA LEU A 93 -18.15 7.01 0.45
C LEU A 93 -19.36 6.07 0.38
N GLN A 94 -19.20 4.82 0.82
CA GLN A 94 -20.32 3.86 0.86
C GLN A 94 -21.42 4.30 1.83
N CYS A 95 -21.07 4.88 2.98
CA CYS A 95 -22.05 5.44 3.90
C CYS A 95 -22.79 6.63 3.28
N GLU A 96 -22.06 7.60 2.69
CA GLU A 96 -22.66 8.77 2.05
C GLU A 96 -23.63 8.39 0.92
N MET A 97 -23.25 7.40 0.09
CA MET A 97 -24.11 6.88 -0.98
C MET A 97 -25.38 6.21 -0.45
N ASN A 98 -25.30 5.53 0.70
CA ASN A 98 -26.45 4.87 1.32
C ASN A 98 -27.37 5.88 2.04
N ASP A 99 -26.81 6.93 2.65
CA ASP A 99 -27.56 7.97 3.36
C ASP A 99 -28.30 8.91 2.37
N GLY A 100 -27.73 9.15 1.18
CA GLY A 100 -28.36 9.93 0.10
C GLY A 100 -29.54 9.25 -0.59
N ALA A 101 -29.75 7.93 -0.37
CA ALA A 101 -30.88 7.19 -0.92
C ALA A 101 -32.16 7.24 -0.05
N GLY A 102 -32.10 7.89 1.13
CA GLY A 102 -33.21 8.00 2.08
C GLY A 102 -34.03 9.28 2.02
N SER A 103 -33.75 10.19 1.08
CA SER A 103 -34.35 11.54 1.02
C SER A 103 -34.96 11.87 -0.36
N GLU A 104 -35.84 11.01 -0.87
CA GLU A 104 -36.83 11.45 -1.85
C GLU A 104 -38.05 12.03 -1.10
N PRO A 105 -38.40 13.31 -1.30
CA PRO A 105 -39.63 13.87 -0.76
C PRO A 105 -40.83 13.29 -1.53
N ALA A 106 -41.83 12.82 -0.78
CA ALA A 106 -43.12 12.34 -1.26
C ALA A 106 -44.00 13.47 -1.82
#